data_AF-A0AA88B9T8-F1
#
_entry.id   AF-A0AA88B9T8-F1
#
_cell.length_a   1.000
_cell.length_b   1.000
_cell.length_c   1.000
_cell.angle_alpha   90.00
_cell.angle_beta   90.00
_cell.angle_gamma   90.00
#
_symmetry.space_group_name_H-M   'P 1'
#
loop_
_entity.id
_entity.type
_entity.pdbx_description
1 polymer ?
#
loop_
_entity_poly.entity_id
_entity_poly.type
_entity_poly.pdbx_seq_one_letter_code
_entity_poly.pdbx_strand_id
1 'polypeptide(L)'
;MNEDSPAPRDIHLLTTDTLLADLIGGRAVAVAAGDHLSIDSDDARAVLDWYRRNRGKWAGNLSAGDVEAIINVIGTEPPTLETAADDGQARTVKVLRLVKVVAHRFAGLHVYGRSTAPPDTFVFESGKTVT
;
A
#
# COMPACT_ATOMS: atom_id res chain seq x y z
N MET A 1 14.59 -28.35 -9.06
CA MET A 1 14.79 -27.98 -7.64
C MET A 1 15.18 -26.52 -7.62
N ASN A 2 14.26 -25.64 -7.20
CA ASN A 2 14.53 -24.28 -6.75
C ASN A 2 13.55 -24.03 -5.58
N GLU A 3 13.80 -24.73 -4.47
CA GLU A 3 13.13 -24.49 -3.19
C GLU A 3 13.94 -23.42 -2.45
N ASP A 4 13.67 -22.13 -2.72
CA ASP A 4 14.00 -21.06 -1.77
C ASP A 4 13.34 -19.71 -2.10
N SER A 5 12.20 -19.70 -2.81
CA SER A 5 11.40 -18.48 -2.85
C SER A 5 10.70 -18.32 -1.50
N PRO A 6 10.95 -17.21 -0.77
CA PRO A 6 10.27 -16.95 0.49
C PRO A 6 8.76 -16.94 0.27
N ALA A 7 8.01 -17.43 1.27
CA ALA A 7 6.56 -17.46 1.19
C ALA A 7 6.00 -16.05 0.84
N PRO A 8 5.00 -15.95 -0.04
CA PRO A 8 4.40 -14.67 -0.40
C PRO A 8 3.90 -13.94 0.84
N ARG A 9 4.25 -12.65 0.99
CA ARG A 9 3.78 -11.82 2.09
C ARG A 9 2.37 -11.32 1.85
N ASP A 10 1.59 -11.20 2.91
CA ASP A 10 0.23 -10.68 2.81
C ASP A 10 0.21 -9.18 2.47
N ILE A 11 -0.52 -8.79 1.42
CA ILE A 11 -0.60 -7.42 0.91
C ILE A 11 -1.04 -6.39 1.97
N HIS A 12 -1.86 -6.81 2.94
CA HIS A 12 -2.38 -5.93 4.00
C HIS A 12 -1.33 -5.60 5.08
N LEU A 13 -0.19 -6.28 5.07
CA LEU A 13 0.95 -6.02 5.95
C LEU A 13 2.02 -5.15 5.28
N LEU A 14 1.92 -4.95 3.96
CA LEU A 14 2.94 -4.26 3.18
C LEU A 14 2.65 -2.77 3.09
N THR A 15 3.71 -1.97 3.24
CA THR A 15 3.66 -0.59 2.75
C THR A 15 3.68 -0.59 1.22
N THR A 16 3.23 0.50 0.60
CA THR A 16 3.32 0.66 -0.86
C THR A 16 4.74 0.48 -1.37
N ASP A 17 5.76 0.93 -0.62
CA ASP A 17 7.16 0.82 -1.03
C ASP A 17 7.64 -0.64 -0.99
N THR A 18 7.26 -1.37 0.06
CA THR A 18 7.55 -2.80 0.21
C THR A 18 6.87 -3.62 -0.88
N LEU A 19 5.59 -3.31 -1.16
CA LEU A 19 4.81 -3.94 -2.23
C LEU A 19 5.45 -3.73 -3.60
N LEU A 20 5.84 -2.49 -3.91
CA LEU A 20 6.49 -2.19 -5.19
C LEU A 20 7.85 -2.88 -5.32
N ALA A 21 8.64 -2.92 -4.24
CA ALA A 21 9.92 -3.60 -4.24
C ALA A 21 9.78 -5.12 -4.44
N ASP A 22 8.73 -5.74 -3.89
CA ASP A 22 8.39 -7.14 -4.15
C ASP A 22 8.00 -7.39 -5.60
N LEU A 23 7.02 -6.64 -6.11
CA LEU A 23 6.50 -6.85 -7.46
C LEU A 23 7.54 -6.56 -8.56
N ILE A 24 8.32 -5.48 -8.42
CA ILE A 24 9.42 -5.15 -9.35
C ILE A 24 10.54 -6.19 -9.28
N GLY A 25 10.82 -6.69 -8.07
CA GLY A 25 11.78 -7.79 -7.85
C GLY A 25 11.30 -9.15 -8.34
N GLY A 26 10.07 -9.27 -8.85
CA GLY A 26 9.50 -10.53 -9.33
C GLY A 26 8.98 -11.46 -8.24
N ARG A 27 8.81 -10.96 -7.00
CA ARG A 27 8.19 -11.74 -5.91
C ARG A 27 6.67 -11.66 -6.00
N ALA A 28 6.02 -12.81 -5.79
CA ALA A 28 4.58 -12.86 -5.62
C ALA A 28 4.18 -12.33 -4.23
N VAL A 29 3.03 -11.66 -4.17
CA VAL A 29 2.43 -11.13 -2.95
C VAL A 29 1.08 -11.81 -2.73
N ALA A 30 0.83 -12.26 -1.50
CA ALA A 30 -0.44 -12.87 -1.13
C ALA A 30 -1.55 -11.83 -1.05
N VAL A 31 -2.65 -12.13 -1.72
CA VAL A 31 -3.92 -11.42 -1.69
C VAL A 31 -4.91 -12.26 -0.86
N ALA A 32 -6.03 -11.66 -0.46
CA ALA A 32 -7.05 -12.35 0.32
C ALA A 32 -7.49 -13.67 -0.35
N ALA A 33 -7.93 -14.63 0.48
CA ALA A 33 -8.49 -15.91 0.06
C ALA A 33 -7.54 -16.85 -0.72
N GLY A 34 -6.22 -16.68 -0.57
CA GLY A 34 -5.21 -17.57 -1.15
C GLY A 34 -4.83 -17.22 -2.60
N ASP A 35 -5.34 -16.11 -3.13
CA ASP A 35 -4.92 -15.58 -4.41
C ASP A 35 -3.56 -14.89 -4.28
N HIS A 36 -2.76 -14.91 -5.35
CA HIS A 36 -1.46 -14.23 -5.39
C HIS A 36 -1.42 -13.20 -6.52
N LEU A 37 -0.72 -12.09 -6.28
CA LEU A 37 -0.39 -11.09 -7.28
C LEU A 37 1.09 -11.21 -7.64
N SER A 38 1.38 -11.48 -8.91
CA SER A 38 2.74 -11.46 -9.49
C SER A 38 2.77 -10.66 -10.78
N ILE A 39 3.97 -10.24 -11.20
CA ILE A 39 4.22 -9.62 -12.50
C ILE A 39 5.31 -10.43 -13.18
N ASP A 40 4.92 -11.26 -14.14
CA ASP A 40 5.84 -12.22 -14.76
C ASP A 40 6.65 -11.60 -15.91
N SER A 41 6.19 -10.48 -16.47
CA SER A 41 6.85 -9.79 -17.57
C SER A 41 7.90 -8.79 -17.06
N ASP A 42 9.14 -8.96 -17.51
CA ASP A 42 10.25 -8.03 -17.22
C ASP A 42 9.93 -6.62 -17.68
N ASP A 43 9.33 -6.47 -18.86
CA ASP A 43 8.88 -5.18 -19.39
C ASP A 43 7.85 -4.53 -18.47
N ALA A 44 6.87 -5.29 -17.97
CA ALA A 44 5.88 -4.79 -17.03
C ALA A 44 6.52 -4.37 -15.70
N ARG A 45 7.54 -5.12 -15.23
CA ARG A 45 8.31 -4.76 -14.02
C ARG A 45 9.16 -3.50 -14.24
N ALA A 46 9.76 -3.32 -15.40
CA ALA A 46 10.52 -2.13 -15.76
C ALA A 46 9.62 -0.88 -15.86
N VAL A 47 8.44 -1.02 -16.46
CA VAL A 47 7.41 0.03 -16.49
C VAL A 47 6.93 0.37 -15.07
N LEU A 48 6.72 -0.64 -14.21
CA LEU A 48 6.34 -0.41 -12.81
C LEU A 48 7.44 0.34 -12.03
N ASP A 49 8.72 0.03 -12.26
CA ASP A 49 9.82 0.79 -11.67
C ASP A 49 9.86 2.24 -12.16
N TRP A 50 9.55 2.49 -13.43
CA TRP A 50 9.40 3.87 -13.93
C TRP A 50 8.33 4.62 -13.13
N TYR A 51 7.16 4.02 -12.88
CA TYR A 51 6.14 4.63 -12.03
C TYR A 51 6.60 4.82 -10.59
N ARG A 52 7.32 3.85 -10.00
CA ARG A 52 7.89 3.97 -8.64
C ARG A 52 8.79 5.20 -8.51
N ARG A 53 9.63 5.47 -9.52
CA ARG A 53 10.53 6.64 -9.56
C ARG A 53 9.80 7.95 -9.86
N ASN A 54 8.63 7.88 -10.51
CA ASN A 54 7.85 9.03 -10.96
C ASN A 54 6.49 9.15 -10.24
N ARG A 55 6.48 9.07 -8.89
CA ARG A 55 5.22 9.07 -8.09
C ARG A 55 4.28 10.25 -8.38
N GLY A 56 4.82 11.41 -8.73
CA GLY A 56 4.00 12.57 -9.12
C GLY A 56 3.12 12.35 -10.35
N LYS A 57 3.37 11.29 -11.13
CA LYS A 57 2.62 10.94 -12.34
C LYS A 57 1.46 9.97 -12.08
N TRP A 58 1.28 9.45 -10.86
CA TRP A 58 0.28 8.41 -10.58
C TRP A 58 -1.17 8.88 -10.72
N ALA A 59 -1.44 10.12 -10.28
CA ALA A 59 -2.78 10.71 -10.32
C ALA A 59 -2.92 11.78 -11.43
N GLY A 60 -1.91 11.90 -12.30
CA GLY A 60 -1.82 12.95 -13.30
C GLY A 60 -1.99 12.43 -14.73
N ASN A 61 -2.23 13.36 -15.66
CA ASN A 61 -2.20 13.04 -17.09
C ASN A 61 -0.76 12.80 -17.54
N LEU A 62 -0.55 11.75 -18.33
CA LEU A 62 0.72 11.49 -18.99
C LEU A 62 0.86 12.40 -20.21
N SER A 63 2.01 13.05 -20.32
CA SER A 63 2.39 13.79 -21.53
C SER A 63 2.97 12.84 -22.58
N ALA A 64 3.10 13.31 -23.83
CA ALA A 64 3.80 12.55 -24.87
C ALA A 64 5.24 12.18 -24.46
N GLY A 65 5.95 13.08 -23.76
CA GLY A 65 7.29 12.80 -23.25
C GLY A 65 7.32 11.72 -22.16
N ASP A 66 6.26 11.60 -21.36
CA ASP A 66 6.14 10.51 -20.38
C ASP A 66 5.92 9.16 -21.08
N VAL A 67 5.12 9.14 -22.16
CA VAL A 67 4.90 7.93 -22.97
C VAL A 67 6.20 7.47 -23.62
N GLU A 68 6.97 8.36 -24.24
CA GLU A 68 8.29 8.03 -24.80
C GLU A 68 9.25 7.53 -23.71
N ALA A 69 9.23 8.13 -22.52
CA ALA A 69 10.05 7.68 -21.39
C ALA A 69 9.67 6.28 -20.91
N ILE A 70 8.37 5.93 -20.91
CA ILE A 70 7.88 4.58 -20.59
C ILE A 70 8.31 3.58 -21.69
N ILE A 71 8.18 3.94 -22.96
CA ILE A 71 8.61 3.08 -24.08
C ILE A 71 10.11 2.78 -23.98
N ASN A 72 10.93 3.77 -23.62
CA ASN A 72 12.37 3.62 -23.49
C ASN A 72 12.81 2.69 -22.34
N VAL A 73 11.94 2.39 -21.37
CA VAL A 73 12.28 1.41 -20.31
C VAL A 73 11.85 -0.03 -20.68
N ILE A 74 11.04 -0.21 -21.71
CA ILE A 74 10.69 -1.55 -22.22
C ILE A 74 11.95 -2.18 -22.83
N GLY A 75 12.18 -3.46 -22.52
CA GLY A 75 13.41 -4.18 -22.89
C GLY A 75 14.61 -3.88 -21.99
N THR A 76 14.47 -3.05 -20.95
CA THR A 76 15.49 -2.88 -19.92
C THR A 76 15.30 -3.87 -18.79
N GLU A 77 16.40 -4.37 -18.21
CA GLU A 77 16.33 -5.30 -17.09
C GLU A 77 15.73 -4.61 -15.85
N PRO A 78 14.63 -5.13 -15.27
CA PRO A 78 14.02 -4.54 -14.08
C PRO A 78 14.97 -4.68 -12.87
N PRO A 79 15.08 -3.64 -12.02
CA PRO A 79 16.01 -3.66 -10.91
C PRO A 79 15.59 -4.71 -9.86
N THR A 80 16.56 -5.42 -9.30
CA THR A 80 16.32 -6.21 -8.09
C THR A 80 16.36 -5.27 -6.89
N LEU A 81 15.18 -4.95 -6.35
CA LEU A 81 15.06 -4.07 -5.19
C LEU A 81 15.19 -4.90 -3.91
N GLU A 82 16.14 -4.51 -3.05
CA GLU A 82 16.17 -4.97 -1.66
C GLU A 82 14.84 -4.58 -1.04
N THR A 83 14.07 -5.58 -0.65
CA THR A 83 12.87 -5.29 0.13
C THR A 83 13.23 -5.39 1.59
N ALA A 84 12.82 -4.37 2.34
CA ALA A 84 12.93 -4.39 3.79
C ALA A 84 12.45 -5.76 4.28
N ALA A 85 13.31 -6.40 5.07
CA ALA A 85 12.94 -7.61 5.77
C ALA A 85 11.61 -7.33 6.48
N ASP A 86 10.74 -8.34 6.50
CA ASP A 86 9.62 -8.29 7.41
C ASP A 86 10.25 -8.34 8.80
N ASP A 87 10.52 -7.16 9.36
CA ASP A 87 11.14 -6.99 10.65
C ASP A 87 10.11 -7.44 11.68
N GLY A 88 10.01 -8.75 11.86
CA GLY A 88 9.64 -9.38 13.12
C GLY A 88 10.64 -9.03 14.23
N GLN A 89 11.58 -8.11 13.99
CA GLN A 89 12.28 -7.41 15.06
C GLN A 89 11.22 -6.78 15.95
N ALA A 90 11.31 -7.09 17.25
CA ALA A 90 10.52 -6.48 18.30
C ALA A 90 10.56 -4.97 18.14
N ARG A 91 9.57 -4.44 17.42
CA ARG A 91 9.32 -3.01 17.27
C ARG A 91 9.32 -2.51 18.70
N THR A 92 10.17 -1.52 19.02
CA THR A 92 10.20 -0.90 20.34
C THR A 92 8.74 -0.71 20.73
N VAL A 93 8.28 -1.38 21.79
CA VAL A 93 6.85 -1.43 22.13
C VAL A 93 6.46 -0.02 22.53
N LYS A 94 6.13 0.79 21.52
CA LYS A 94 5.56 2.10 21.71
C LYS A 94 4.13 1.83 22.10
N VAL A 95 3.90 1.86 23.41
CA VAL A 95 2.56 1.82 23.96
C VAL A 95 1.88 3.11 23.54
N LEU A 96 1.12 3.05 22.45
CA LEU A 96 0.28 4.15 22.02
C LEU A 96 -0.97 4.14 22.91
N ARG A 97 -1.23 5.26 23.59
CA ARG A 97 -2.47 5.45 24.34
C ARG A 97 -3.49 6.06 23.39
N LEU A 98 -4.64 5.39 23.23
CA LEU A 98 -5.80 5.99 22.58
C LEU A 98 -6.27 7.17 23.40
N VAL A 99 -5.96 8.40 23.00
CA VAL A 99 -6.39 9.61 23.74
C VAL A 99 -7.77 10.08 23.32
N LYS A 100 -8.12 9.91 22.04
CA LYS A 100 -9.33 10.47 21.45
C LYS A 100 -9.72 9.72 20.17
N VAL A 101 -11.01 9.44 20.03
CA VAL A 101 -11.63 9.01 18.77
C VAL A 101 -12.58 10.13 18.34
N VAL A 102 -12.41 10.60 17.10
CA VAL A 102 -13.34 11.52 16.46
C VAL A 102 -13.87 10.83 15.22
N ALA A 103 -15.16 10.53 15.20
CA ALA A 103 -15.79 9.97 14.01
C ALA A 103 -16.43 11.12 13.21
N HIS A 104 -15.78 11.49 12.12
CA HIS A 104 -16.31 12.48 11.18
C HIS A 104 -17.38 11.85 10.30
N ARG A 105 -18.39 12.66 9.95
CA ARG A 105 -19.47 12.25 9.05
C ARG A 105 -18.87 11.86 7.69
N PHE A 106 -18.99 10.59 7.31
CA PHE A 106 -18.75 10.16 5.93
C PHE A 106 -20.09 10.11 5.19
N ALA A 107 -20.10 10.58 3.96
CA ALA A 107 -21.28 10.90 3.16
C ALA A 107 -22.28 9.72 3.00
N GLY A 108 -23.21 9.54 3.95
CA GLY A 108 -24.41 8.72 3.76
C GLY A 108 -24.82 7.76 4.88
N LEU A 109 -24.03 7.55 5.94
CA LEU A 109 -24.40 6.62 7.03
C LEU A 109 -25.32 7.30 8.07
N HIS A 110 -26.51 7.71 7.64
CA HIS A 110 -27.50 8.38 8.48
C HIS A 110 -28.45 7.35 9.11
N VAL A 111 -28.01 6.66 10.18
CA VAL A 111 -28.93 5.82 10.97
C VAL A 111 -29.65 6.64 12.05
N TYR A 112 -29.16 7.84 12.40
CA TYR A 112 -29.80 8.74 13.38
C TYR A 112 -29.63 10.22 12.99
N GLY A 113 -30.73 11.00 12.99
CA GLY A 113 -30.74 12.46 12.74
C GLY A 113 -31.73 12.94 11.67
N ARG A 114 -32.11 14.23 11.69
CA ARG A 114 -32.90 14.89 10.63
C ARG A 114 -32.00 15.76 9.76
N SER A 115 -32.31 15.92 8.47
CA SER A 115 -31.52 16.77 7.55
C SER A 115 -31.36 18.21 8.04
N THR A 116 -32.39 18.74 8.72
CA THR A 116 -32.42 20.09 9.30
C THR A 116 -31.83 20.20 10.71
N ALA A 117 -31.45 19.08 11.32
CA ALA A 117 -30.89 19.00 12.67
C ALA A 117 -29.93 17.81 12.74
N PRO A 118 -28.70 17.95 12.17
CA PRO A 118 -27.71 16.89 12.23
C PRO A 118 -27.29 16.65 13.67
N PRO A 119 -27.05 15.40 14.07
CA PRO A 119 -26.49 15.10 15.38
C PRO A 119 -25.05 15.60 15.48
N ASP A 120 -24.60 15.83 16.71
CA ASP A 120 -23.25 16.27 17.00
C ASP A 120 -22.20 15.25 16.55
N THR A 121 -20.98 15.74 16.29
CA THR A 121 -19.84 14.88 15.96
C THR A 121 -19.59 13.94 17.13
N PHE A 122 -19.48 12.64 16.86
CA PHE A 122 -19.10 11.70 17.89
C PHE A 122 -17.65 11.95 18.30
N VAL A 123 -17.49 12.33 19.57
CA VAL A 123 -16.21 12.52 20.21
C VAL A 123 -16.16 11.62 21.43
N PHE A 124 -15.21 10.69 21.44
CA PHE A 124 -14.91 9.87 22.59
C PHE A 124 -13.50 10.18 23.07
N GLU A 125 -13.38 10.61 24.33
CA GLU A 125 -12.10 10.84 25.00
C GLU A 125 -11.91 9.77 26.07
N SER A 126 -10.78 9.06 26.03
CA SER A 126 -10.54 7.99 27.00
C SER A 126 -9.99 8.58 28.31
N GLY A 127 -10.86 8.66 29.32
CA GLY A 127 -10.45 9.08 30.66
C GLY A 127 -9.55 8.08 31.39
N LYS A 128 -9.50 6.82 30.91
CA LYS A 128 -8.73 5.72 31.50
C LYS A 128 -8.03 4.91 30.41
N THR A 129 -7.03 4.13 30.80
CA THR A 129 -6.37 3.17 29.91
C THR A 129 -7.41 2.21 29.34
N VAL A 130 -7.54 2.19 28.02
CA VAL A 130 -8.31 1.18 27.30
C VAL A 130 -7.36 0.00 27.09
N THR A 131 -7.51 -1.04 27.91
CA THR A 131 -6.85 -2.36 27.76
C THR A 131 -7.66 -3.26 26.87
#